data_AF-A0A2M6XBC9-F1
#
_entry.id   AF-A0A2M6XBC9-F1
#
_cell.length_a   1.000
_cell.length_b   1.000
_cell.length_c   1.000
_cell.angle_alpha   90.00
_cell.angle_beta   90.00
_cell.angle_gamma   90.00
#
_symmetry.space_group_name_H-M   'P 1'
#
loop_
_entity.id
_entity.type
_entity.pdbx_description
1 polymer ?
#
loop_
_entity_poly.entity_id
_entity_poly.type
_entity_poly.pdbx_seq_one_letter_code
_entity_poly.pdbx_strand_id
1 'polypeptide(L)'
;MRRRWVQWLIILVGISLMVNLSRDILRLVKVRDQVRLAQAALDQARQENKELMAQKDYYTSEEFAEEQARNKLNMAKEGESVVILPDDLGKITKQTDSFQKTPIWKQWWELFF
;
A
#
# COMPACT_ATOMS: atom_id res chain seq x y z
N MET A 1 -70.57 25.65 -6.50
CA MET A 1 -69.81 24.57 -7.17
C MET A 1 -68.40 24.99 -7.60
N ARG A 2 -68.22 26.08 -8.36
CA ARG A 2 -66.91 26.56 -8.88
C ARG A 2 -65.73 26.53 -7.87
N ARG A 3 -65.94 27.00 -6.63
CA ARG A 3 -64.89 27.08 -5.60
C ARG A 3 -64.35 25.70 -5.16
N ARG A 4 -65.19 24.65 -5.14
CA ARG A 4 -64.78 23.29 -4.76
C ARG A 4 -63.90 22.65 -5.86
N TRP A 5 -64.22 22.91 -7.13
CA TRP A 5 -63.42 22.43 -8.27
C TRP A 5 -62.03 23.06 -8.30
N VAL A 6 -61.92 24.36 -8.01
CA VAL A 6 -60.61 25.03 -7.89
C VAL A 6 -59.76 24.42 -6.77
N GLN A 7 -60.37 24.09 -5.62
CA GLN A 7 -59.66 23.43 -4.52
C GLN A 7 -59.14 22.04 -4.92
N TRP A 8 -59.96 21.23 -5.60
CA TRP A 8 -59.52 19.92 -6.11
C TRP A 8 -58.37 20.03 -7.13
N LEU A 9 -58.42 21.04 -8.01
CA LEU A 9 -57.36 21.28 -8.98
C LEU A 9 -56.03 21.66 -8.29
N ILE A 10 -56.08 22.53 -7.28
CA ILE A 10 -54.90 22.90 -6.48
C ILE A 10 -54.32 21.68 -5.76
N ILE A 11 -55.17 20.83 -5.17
CA ILE A 11 -54.72 19.59 -4.52
C ILE A 11 -54.04 18.65 -5.53
N LEU A 12 -54.64 18.46 -6.71
CA LEU A 12 -54.07 17.61 -7.76
C LEU A 12 -52.71 18.12 -8.24
N VAL A 13 -52.58 19.44 -8.45
CA VAL A 13 -51.29 20.06 -8.81
C VAL A 13 -50.27 19.89 -7.68
N GLY A 14 -50.68 20.09 -6.42
CA GLY A 14 -49.81 19.88 -5.26
C GLY A 14 -49.28 18.44 -5.15
N ILE A 15 -50.16 17.45 -5.37
CA ILE A 15 -49.77 16.03 -5.40
C ILE A 15 -48.82 15.76 -6.57
N SER A 16 -49.11 16.30 -7.75
CA SER A 16 -48.25 16.13 -8.93
C SER A 16 -46.83 16.68 -8.69
N LEU A 17 -46.73 17.86 -8.08
CA LEU A 17 -45.45 18.46 -7.68
C LEU A 17 -44.71 17.58 -6.66
N MET A 18 -45.40 17.14 -5.60
CA MET A 18 -44.84 16.24 -4.59
C MET A 18 -44.24 14.96 -5.21
N VAL A 19 -44.94 14.35 -6.17
CA VAL A 19 -44.47 13.15 -6.86
C VAL A 19 -43.25 13.44 -7.72
N ASN A 20 -43.24 14.56 -8.46
CA ASN A 20 -42.09 14.94 -9.28
C ASN A 20 -40.85 15.24 -8.42
N LEU A 21 -41.00 16.05 -7.37
CA LEU A 21 -39.90 16.36 -6.46
C LEU A 21 -39.33 15.10 -5.81
N SER A 22 -40.21 14.17 -5.39
CA SER A 22 -39.76 12.89 -4.81
C SER A 22 -38.93 12.08 -5.80
N ARG A 23 -39.36 12.01 -7.08
CA ARG A 23 -38.61 11.31 -8.13
C ARG A 23 -37.25 11.95 -8.39
N ASP A 24 -37.20 13.27 -8.40
CA ASP A 24 -35.95 14.00 -8.66
C ASP A 24 -34.95 13.84 -7.52
N ILE A 25 -35.41 13.88 -6.27
CA ILE A 25 -34.57 13.60 -5.09
C ILE A 25 -33.97 12.19 -5.18
N LEU A 26 -34.79 11.18 -5.51
CA LEU A 26 -34.31 9.80 -5.65
C LEU A 26 -33.29 9.65 -6.80
N ARG A 27 -33.49 10.36 -7.92
CA ARG A 27 -32.52 10.39 -9.02
C ARG A 27 -31.21 11.04 -8.59
N LEU A 28 -31.27 12.17 -7.90
CA LEU A 28 -30.08 12.89 -7.44
C LEU A 28 -29.25 12.05 -6.47
N VAL A 29 -29.90 11.34 -5.53
CA VAL A 29 -29.20 10.43 -4.61
C VAL A 29 -28.50 9.30 -5.37
N LYS A 30 -29.18 8.67 -6.34
CA LYS A 30 -28.58 7.60 -7.16
C LYS A 30 -27.37 8.09 -7.95
N VAL A 31 -27.46 9.26 -8.58
CA VAL A 31 -26.33 9.85 -9.33
C VAL A 31 -25.18 10.15 -8.40
N ARG A 32 -25.44 10.73 -7.22
CA ARG A 32 -24.40 11.00 -6.22
C ARG A 32 -23.69 9.71 -5.79
N ASP A 33 -24.45 8.64 -5.56
CA ASP A 33 -23.88 7.34 -5.18
C ASP A 33 -23.04 6.73 -6.30
N GLN A 34 -23.48 6.82 -7.55
CA GLN A 34 -22.69 6.37 -8.70
C GLN A 34 -21.38 7.14 -8.84
N VAL A 35 -21.41 8.48 -8.70
CA VAL A 35 -20.21 9.31 -8.74
C VAL A 35 -19.26 8.94 -7.60
N ARG A 36 -19.79 8.76 -6.38
CA ARG A 36 -18.98 8.35 -5.23
C ARG A 36 -18.31 6.99 -5.43
N LEU A 37 -19.04 6.00 -5.96
CA LEU A 37 -18.49 4.68 -6.26
C LEU A 37 -17.43 4.73 -7.36
N ALA A 38 -17.69 5.49 -8.43
CA ALA A 38 -16.73 5.67 -9.52
C ALA A 38 -15.46 6.38 -9.03
N GLN A 39 -15.59 7.39 -8.18
CA GLN A 39 -14.45 8.09 -7.58
C GLN A 39 -13.63 7.16 -6.69
N ALA A 40 -14.28 6.37 -5.84
CA ALA A 40 -13.59 5.39 -4.99
C ALA A 40 -12.83 4.34 -5.81
N ALA A 41 -13.45 3.82 -6.89
CA ALA A 41 -12.80 2.88 -7.80
C ALA A 41 -11.60 3.51 -8.52
N LEU A 42 -11.72 4.78 -8.93
CA LEU A 42 -10.63 5.52 -9.56
C LEU A 42 -9.45 5.71 -8.60
N ASP A 43 -9.73 6.07 -7.35
CA ASP A 43 -8.69 6.29 -6.34
C ASP A 43 -7.99 4.97 -5.96
N GLN A 44 -8.74 3.87 -5.86
CA GLN A 44 -8.15 2.53 -5.67
C GLN A 44 -7.25 2.15 -6.84
N ALA A 45 -7.72 2.28 -8.08
CA ALA A 45 -6.94 1.93 -9.26
C ALA A 45 -5.67 2.79 -9.40
N ARG A 46 -5.73 4.07 -9.01
CA ARG A 46 -4.56 4.96 -8.96
C ARG A 46 -3.54 4.51 -7.91
N GLN A 47 -4.01 4.08 -6.75
CA GLN A 47 -3.14 3.60 -5.70
C GLN A 47 -2.45 2.28 -6.11
N GLU A 48 -3.21 1.32 -6.63
CA GLU A 48 -2.67 0.08 -7.18
C GLU A 48 -1.65 0.35 -8.29
N ASN A 49 -1.94 1.29 -9.19
CA ASN A 49 -1.01 1.65 -10.25
C ASN A 49 0.31 2.21 -9.72
N LYS A 50 0.27 3.09 -8.70
CA LYS A 50 1.47 3.63 -8.06
C LYS A 50 2.31 2.53 -7.39
N GLU A 51 1.66 1.60 -6.71
CA GLU A 51 2.34 0.47 -6.06
C GLU A 51 2.99 -0.45 -7.08
N LEU A 52 2.30 -0.76 -8.17
CA LEU A 52 2.84 -1.56 -9.27
C LEU A 52 4.00 -0.86 -9.98
N MET A 53 3.94 0.47 -10.16
CA MET A 53 5.05 1.24 -10.70
C MET A 53 6.27 1.18 -9.79
N ALA A 54 6.10 1.38 -8.48
CA ALA A 54 7.20 1.30 -7.51
C ALA A 54 7.85 -0.10 -7.50
N GLN A 55 7.04 -1.16 -7.56
CA GLN A 55 7.55 -2.53 -7.65
C GLN A 55 8.31 -2.76 -8.96
N LYS A 56 7.77 -2.29 -10.08
CA LYS A 56 8.43 -2.38 -11.38
C LYS A 56 9.79 -1.69 -11.36
N ASP A 57 9.86 -0.49 -10.80
CA ASP A 57 11.10 0.29 -10.72
C ASP A 57 12.13 -0.45 -9.85
N TYR A 58 11.72 -1.02 -8.72
CA TYR A 58 12.58 -1.87 -7.89
C TYR A 58 13.08 -3.10 -8.64
N TYR A 59 12.21 -3.87 -9.31
CA TYR A 59 12.62 -5.07 -10.06
C TYR A 59 13.50 -4.75 -11.28
N THR A 60 13.43 -3.53 -11.81
CA THR A 60 14.28 -3.07 -12.92
C THR A 60 15.60 -2.48 -12.42
N SER A 61 15.72 -2.22 -11.11
CA SER A 61 16.92 -1.62 -10.53
C SER A 61 18.13 -2.55 -10.56
N GLU A 62 19.33 -1.97 -10.62
CA GLU A 62 20.59 -2.70 -10.51
C GLU A 62 20.74 -3.39 -9.15
N GLU A 63 20.16 -2.83 -8.09
CA GLU A 63 20.16 -3.41 -6.74
C GLU A 63 19.45 -4.75 -6.72
N PHE A 64 18.26 -4.85 -7.32
CA PHE A 64 17.55 -6.12 -7.44
C PHE A 64 18.33 -7.13 -8.30
N ALA A 65 18.92 -6.68 -9.41
CA ALA A 65 19.74 -7.56 -10.26
C ALA A 65 20.96 -8.10 -9.51
N GLU A 66 21.65 -7.25 -8.75
CA GLU A 66 22.78 -7.64 -7.91
C GLU A 66 22.36 -8.58 -6.78
N GLU A 67 21.23 -8.31 -6.11
CA GLU A 67 20.68 -9.18 -5.08
C GLU A 67 20.36 -10.57 -5.62
N GLN A 68 19.70 -10.67 -6.78
CA GLN A 68 19.44 -11.95 -7.42
C GLN A 68 20.74 -12.64 -7.87
N ALA A 69 21.72 -11.91 -8.40
CA ALA A 69 23.02 -12.47 -8.80
C ALA A 69 23.79 -13.03 -7.59
N ARG A 70 23.84 -12.30 -6.47
CA ARG A 70 24.48 -12.75 -5.23
C ARG A 70 23.74 -13.94 -4.62
N ASN A 71 22.43 -13.83 -4.43
CA ASN A 71 21.66 -14.79 -3.64
C ASN A 71 21.28 -16.06 -4.41
N LYS A 72 21.07 -15.97 -5.72
CA LYS A 72 20.62 -17.12 -6.54
C LYS A 72 21.75 -17.73 -7.34
N LEU A 73 22.70 -16.92 -7.80
CA LEU A 73 23.76 -17.36 -8.70
C LEU A 73 25.13 -17.45 -8.01
N ASN A 74 25.25 -17.06 -6.74
CA ASN A 74 26.53 -16.93 -6.02
C ASN A 74 27.56 -16.15 -6.85
N MET A 75 27.09 -15.16 -7.61
CA MET A 75 27.94 -14.27 -8.41
C MET A 75 28.31 -13.04 -7.57
N ALA A 76 29.54 -12.57 -7.72
CA ALA A 76 30.02 -11.34 -7.11
C ALA A 76 30.65 -10.43 -8.18
N LYS A 77 30.77 -9.14 -7.89
CA LYS A 77 31.37 -8.18 -8.82
C LYS A 77 32.86 -8.47 -9.01
N GLU A 78 33.42 -7.97 -10.11
CA GLU A 78 34.86 -8.09 -10.37
C GLU A 78 35.67 -7.51 -9.19
N GLY A 79 36.52 -8.36 -8.57
CA GLY A 79 37.32 -8.00 -7.40
C GLY A 79 36.75 -8.46 -6.04
N GLU A 80 35.53 -8.99 -5.98
CA GLU A 80 34.95 -9.59 -4.78
C GLU A 80 35.12 -11.12 -4.77
N SER A 81 35.35 -11.71 -3.59
CA SER A 81 35.49 -13.17 -3.41
C SER A 81 34.28 -13.75 -2.69
N VAL A 82 33.66 -14.77 -3.29
CA VAL A 82 32.51 -15.48 -2.72
C VAL A 82 33.02 -16.55 -1.75
N VAL A 83 32.74 -16.38 -0.47
CA VAL A 83 33.13 -17.35 0.57
C VAL A 83 31.92 -18.24 0.89
N ILE A 84 32.01 -19.52 0.55
CA ILE A 84 30.99 -20.52 0.92
C ILE A 84 31.40 -21.12 2.26
N LEU A 85 30.56 -20.90 3.27
CA LEU A 85 30.78 -21.35 4.62
C LEU A 85 30.21 -22.78 4.78
N PRO A 86 30.96 -23.75 5.33
CA PRO A 86 30.44 -25.09 5.58
C PRO A 86 29.34 -25.07 6.66
N ASP A 87 28.33 -25.93 6.53
CA ASP A 87 27.16 -26.00 7.45
C ASP A 87 27.56 -26.30 8.92
N ASP A 88 28.79 -26.76 9.14
CA ASP A 88 29.34 -27.22 10.41
C ASP A 88 29.70 -26.07 11.38
N LEU A 89 29.56 -24.80 10.96
CA LEU A 89 29.93 -23.62 11.74
C LEU A 89 29.18 -23.46 13.06
N GLY A 90 28.02 -24.09 13.20
CA GLY A 90 27.31 -24.16 14.48
C GLY A 90 28.13 -24.79 15.62
N LYS A 91 29.20 -25.53 15.29
CA LYS A 91 30.16 -26.07 16.27
C LYS A 91 31.34 -25.14 16.56
N ILE A 92 31.71 -24.25 15.63
CA ILE A 92 32.81 -23.27 15.83
C ILE A 92 32.37 -22.14 16.77
N THR A 93 31.09 -21.75 16.75
CA THR A 93 30.55 -20.71 17.66
C THR A 93 30.50 -21.14 19.13
N LYS A 94 30.54 -22.45 19.44
CA LYS A 94 30.52 -22.95 20.82
C LYS A 94 31.87 -22.92 21.53
N GLN A 95 32.95 -22.50 20.85
CA GLN A 95 34.28 -22.32 21.45
C GLN A 95 34.67 -20.85 21.66
N THR A 96 33.69 -19.94 21.81
CA THR A 96 33.94 -18.69 22.53
C THR A 96 33.51 -18.88 23.97
N ASP A 97 34.32 -19.66 24.69
CA ASP A 97 34.34 -19.65 26.15
C ASP A 97 34.55 -18.21 26.63
N SER A 98 33.67 -17.77 27.53
CA SER A 98 33.86 -16.69 28.51
C SER A 98 34.58 -15.42 28.05
N PHE A 99 34.06 -14.71 27.04
CA PHE A 99 34.34 -13.27 26.95
C PHE A 99 33.69 -12.57 28.15
N GLN A 100 34.51 -12.34 29.17
CA GLN A 100 34.19 -11.53 30.34
C GLN A 100 33.54 -10.24 29.85
N LYS A 101 32.40 -9.87 30.44
CA LYS A 101 31.51 -8.79 30.00
C LYS A 101 32.17 -7.40 30.20
N THR A 102 33.24 -7.11 29.48
CA THR A 102 33.86 -5.79 29.46
C THR A 102 32.95 -4.84 28.68
N PRO A 103 32.67 -3.64 29.21
CA PRO A 103 31.95 -2.62 28.47
C PRO A 103 32.64 -2.29 27.14
N ILE A 104 31.86 -2.07 26.09
CA ILE A 104 32.34 -1.83 24.71
C ILE A 104 33.40 -0.73 24.67
N TRP A 105 33.23 0.36 25.43
CA TRP A 105 34.20 1.47 25.46
C TRP A 105 35.61 1.07 25.90
N LYS A 106 35.73 0.07 26.79
CA LYS A 106 37.04 -0.38 27.29
C LYS A 106 37.81 -1.15 26.22
N GLN A 107 37.08 -1.89 25.36
CA GLN A 107 37.66 -2.60 24.22
C GLN A 107 38.22 -1.61 23.19
N TRP A 108 37.52 -0.51 22.93
CA TRP A 108 38.02 0.56 22.06
C TRP A 108 39.23 1.28 22.66
N TRP A 109 39.30 1.45 23.98
CA TRP A 109 40.47 2.07 24.59
C TRP A 109 41.74 1.24 24.37
N GLU A 110 41.71 -0.05 24.68
CA GLU A 110 42.87 -0.95 24.55
C GLU A 110 43.36 -1.11 23.10
N LEU A 111 42.48 -0.92 22.11
CA LEU A 111 42.86 -1.02 20.70
C LEU A 111 43.57 0.24 20.17
N PHE A 112 43.33 1.40 20.77
CA PHE A 112 43.74 2.69 20.22
C PHE A 112 44.73 3.46 21.11
N PHE A 113 45.00 3.02 22.34
CA PHE A 113 45.95 3.62 23.28
C PHE A 113 46.75 2.55 24.02
#